data_AF-A0A814YMY9-F1
#
_entry.id   AF-A0A814YMY9-F1
#
_cell.length_a   1.000
_cell.length_b   1.000
_cell.length_c   1.000
_cell.angle_alpha   90.00
_cell.angle_beta   90.00
_cell.angle_gamma   90.00
#
_symmetry.space_group_name_H-M   'P 1'
#
loop_
_entity.id
_entity.type
_entity.pdbx_description
1 polymer ?
#
loop_
_entity_poly.entity_id
_entity_poly.type
_entity_poly.pdbx_seq_one_letter_code
_entity_poly.pdbx_strand_id
1 'polypeptide(L)'
;MSVLWMHRQQYNSLIFRHLASYLIQSITMTNLHMKDRLSPYPGTTDVYRTIVPDEKVPWSVNWPDYKPVEYTAQKVLKNPPWADDVNT
;
A
#
# COMPACT_ATOMS: atom_id res chain seq x y z
N MET A 1 5.78 -54.44 3.07
CA MET A 1 5.67 -53.00 3.39
C MET A 1 5.42 -52.26 2.08
N SER A 2 4.17 -51.86 1.81
CA SER A 2 3.69 -51.51 0.46
C SER A 2 3.98 -50.07 0.04
N VAL A 3 4.48 -49.91 -1.18
CA VAL A 3 4.77 -48.64 -1.91
C VAL A 3 3.54 -47.74 -2.10
N LEU A 4 2.34 -48.25 -1.85
CA LEU A 4 1.07 -47.52 -1.97
C LEU A 4 0.83 -46.49 -0.84
N TRP A 5 1.63 -46.51 0.24
CA TRP A 5 1.50 -45.54 1.35
C TRP A 5 2.28 -44.23 1.14
N MET A 6 3.31 -44.20 0.28
CA MET A 6 4.08 -42.97 0.00
C MET A 6 3.39 -42.07 -1.04
N HIS A 7 2.60 -42.64 -1.95
CA HIS A 7 1.97 -41.88 -3.03
C HIS A 7 0.73 -41.06 -2.60
N ARG A 8 0.22 -41.28 -1.39
CA ARG A 8 -0.91 -40.53 -0.81
C ARG A 8 -0.47 -39.31 0.02
N GLN A 9 0.83 -39.16 0.28
CA GLN A 9 1.37 -38.08 1.12
C GLN A 9 1.98 -36.92 0.32
N GLN A 10 2.25 -37.08 -0.98
CA GLN A 10 2.84 -36.02 -1.81
C GLN A 10 1.82 -35.21 -2.62
N TYR A 11 0.71 -35.83 -3.06
CA TYR A 11 -0.33 -35.18 -3.88
C TYR A 11 -1.17 -34.13 -3.14
N ASN A 12 -1.19 -34.16 -1.81
CA ASN A 12 -1.88 -33.16 -0.99
C ASN A 12 -1.02 -31.92 -0.70
N SER A 13 0.28 -31.91 -1.00
CA SER A 13 1.12 -30.78 -0.58
C SER A 13 1.01 -29.56 -1.50
N LEU A 14 0.90 -29.77 -2.81
CA LEU A 14 0.89 -28.67 -3.79
C LEU A 14 -0.46 -27.96 -3.87
N ILE A 15 -1.55 -28.73 -3.90
CA ILE A 15 -2.92 -28.19 -3.94
C ILE A 15 -3.21 -27.44 -2.63
N PHE A 16 -2.87 -28.02 -1.46
CA PHE A 16 -3.03 -27.31 -0.19
C PHE A 16 -2.15 -26.06 -0.10
N ARG A 17 -0.91 -26.08 -0.63
CA ARG A 17 -0.06 -24.88 -0.66
C ARG A 17 -0.65 -23.77 -1.53
N HIS A 18 -1.19 -24.10 -2.70
CA HIS A 18 -1.80 -23.10 -3.59
C HIS A 18 -3.10 -22.53 -3.00
N LEU A 19 -3.97 -23.38 -2.46
CA LEU A 19 -5.22 -22.94 -1.83
C LEU A 19 -4.97 -22.16 -0.53
N ALA A 20 -3.99 -22.58 0.29
CA ALA A 20 -3.60 -21.85 1.49
C ALA A 20 -2.99 -20.48 1.15
N SER A 21 -2.14 -20.38 0.12
CA SER A 21 -1.61 -19.10 -0.34
C SER A 21 -2.72 -18.14 -0.77
N TYR A 22 -3.73 -18.64 -1.48
CA TYR A 22 -4.87 -17.83 -1.93
C TYR A 22 -5.75 -17.36 -0.76
N LEU A 23 -5.99 -18.23 0.23
CA LEU A 23 -6.70 -17.90 1.47
C LEU A 23 -5.93 -16.90 2.34
N ILE A 24 -4.61 -17.06 2.48
CA ILE A 24 -3.75 -16.14 3.24
C ILE A 24 -3.72 -14.75 2.57
N GLN A 25 -3.64 -14.68 1.24
CA GLN A 25 -3.72 -13.42 0.49
C GLN A 25 -5.07 -12.71 0.70
N SER A 26 -6.16 -13.46 0.84
CA SER A 26 -7.50 -12.89 1.08
C SER A 26 -7.73 -12.37 2.52
N ILE A 27 -6.93 -12.83 3.48
CA ILE A 27 -7.07 -12.49 4.92
C ILE A 27 -6.14 -11.36 5.35
N THR A 28 -5.15 -10.97 4.54
CA THR A 28 -4.41 -9.73 4.81
C THR A 28 -5.30 -8.54 4.48
N MET A 29 -6.16 -8.19 5.43
CA MET A 29 -6.70 -6.83 5.58
C MET A 29 -5.49 -5.92 5.78
N THR A 30 -4.87 -5.51 4.68
CA THR A 30 -3.76 -4.57 4.69
C THR A 30 -4.27 -3.33 5.41
N ASN A 31 -3.68 -3.02 6.56
CA ASN A 31 -4.00 -1.84 7.36
C ASN A 31 -3.44 -0.62 6.61
N LEU A 32 -4.10 -0.25 5.51
CA LEU A 32 -3.70 0.86 4.67
C LEU A 32 -4.08 2.15 5.37
N HIS A 33 -3.21 3.14 5.30
CA HIS A 33 -3.44 4.49 5.81
C HIS A 33 -4.49 5.21 4.93
N MET A 34 -5.77 4.93 5.18
CA MET A 34 -6.90 5.47 4.42
C MET A 34 -7.05 6.98 4.59
N LYS A 35 -6.91 7.49 5.84
CA LYS A 35 -7.11 8.91 6.16
C LYS A 35 -6.15 9.82 5.38
N ASP A 36 -4.91 9.39 5.20
CA ASP A 36 -3.88 10.19 4.53
C ASP A 36 -4.08 10.29 3.02
N ARG A 37 -4.93 9.43 2.44
CA ARG A 37 -5.27 9.41 1.02
C ARG A 37 -6.60 10.13 0.71
N LEU A 38 -7.31 10.61 1.73
CA LEU A 38 -8.56 11.35 1.53
C LEU A 38 -8.30 12.73 0.93
N SER A 39 -9.27 13.18 0.12
CA SER A 39 -9.33 14.50 -0.49
C SER A 39 -10.64 15.20 -0.09
N PRO A 40 -10.68 16.55 -0.07
CA PRO A 40 -9.56 17.45 -0.32
C PRO A 40 -8.50 17.42 0.80
N TYR A 41 -7.32 17.98 0.54
CA TYR A 41 -6.30 18.13 1.58
C TYR A 41 -6.88 18.98 2.73
N PRO A 42 -6.67 18.61 4.00
CA PRO A 42 -7.26 19.34 5.13
C PRO A 42 -6.97 20.84 5.11
N GLY A 43 -8.01 21.67 5.25
CA GLY A 43 -7.90 23.13 5.19
C GLY A 43 -7.79 23.72 3.79
N THR A 44 -8.05 22.92 2.75
CA THR A 44 -8.18 23.37 1.35
C THR A 44 -9.56 23.03 0.80
N THR A 45 -10.02 23.77 -0.20
CA THR A 45 -11.27 23.47 -0.92
C THR A 45 -11.02 22.91 -2.32
N ASP A 46 -9.80 23.06 -2.83
CA ASP A 46 -9.44 22.88 -4.24
C ASP A 46 -8.18 22.03 -4.46
N VAL A 47 -7.51 21.58 -3.39
CA VAL A 47 -6.34 20.70 -3.48
C VAL A 47 -6.75 19.25 -3.29
N TYR A 48 -6.77 18.50 -4.38
CA TYR A 48 -7.09 17.07 -4.41
C TYR A 48 -5.82 16.24 -4.53
N ARG A 49 -5.72 15.15 -3.77
CA ARG A 49 -4.60 14.22 -3.85
C ARG A 49 -4.74 13.34 -5.09
N THR A 50 -3.61 12.89 -5.63
CA THR A 50 -3.60 11.82 -6.63
C THR A 50 -4.18 10.56 -6.02
N ILE A 51 -5.13 9.93 -6.71
CA ILE A 51 -5.74 8.67 -6.27
C ILE A 51 -4.67 7.58 -6.29
N VAL A 52 -4.44 6.94 -5.14
CA VAL A 52 -3.49 5.84 -4.98
C VAL A 52 -4.28 4.54 -4.79
N PRO A 53 -4.28 3.63 -5.78
CA PRO A 53 -4.83 2.28 -5.62
C PRO A 53 -4.14 1.53 -4.47
N ASP A 54 -4.87 0.64 -3.81
CA ASP A 54 -4.39 -0.07 -2.62
C ASP A 54 -3.13 -0.91 -2.89
N GLU A 55 -3.06 -1.54 -4.06
CA GLU A 55 -1.91 -2.32 -4.54
C GLU A 55 -0.68 -1.46 -4.87
N LYS A 56 -0.84 -0.14 -4.96
CA LYS A 56 0.22 0.84 -5.22
C LYS A 56 0.62 1.65 -3.98
N VAL A 57 0.05 1.34 -2.82
CA VAL A 57 0.42 1.97 -1.55
C VAL A 57 1.86 1.64 -1.11
N PRO A 58 2.34 0.37 -1.20
CA PRO A 58 3.70 0.06 -0.77
C PRO A 58 4.75 0.69 -1.67
N TRP A 59 5.72 1.39 -1.09
CA TRP A 59 6.84 2.02 -1.83
C TRP A 59 7.70 1.04 -2.63
N SER A 60 7.71 -0.25 -2.26
CA SER A 60 8.44 -1.29 -2.99
C SER A 60 7.82 -1.61 -4.36
N VAL A 61 6.59 -1.15 -4.62
CA VAL A 61 5.91 -1.36 -5.90
C VAL A 61 6.33 -0.28 -6.88
N ASN A 62 6.95 -0.69 -7.98
CA ASN A 62 7.30 0.26 -9.04
C ASN A 62 6.02 0.91 -9.63
N TRP A 63 6.03 2.25 -9.67
CA TRP A 63 4.96 3.04 -10.26
C TRP A 63 5.51 4.31 -10.94
N PRO A 64 6.08 4.17 -12.15
CA PRO A 64 6.71 5.29 -12.87
C PRO A 64 5.74 6.44 -13.20
N ASP A 65 4.46 6.12 -13.36
CA ASP A 65 3.41 7.09 -13.67
C ASP A 65 2.85 7.80 -12.43
N TYR A 66 3.38 7.52 -11.24
CA TYR A 66 2.97 8.21 -10.03
C TYR A 66 3.37 9.69 -10.10
N LYS A 67 2.35 10.55 -10.25
CA LYS A 67 2.50 12.01 -10.35
C LYS A 67 1.65 12.65 -9.24
N PRO A 68 2.18 12.78 -8.02
CA PRO A 68 1.46 13.41 -6.93
C PRO A 68 1.24 14.90 -7.22
N VAL A 69 0.14 15.45 -6.69
CA VAL A 69 -0.04 16.90 -6.61
C VAL A 69 0.92 17.44 -5.56
N GLU A 70 1.83 18.33 -5.98
CA GLU A 70 2.71 19.05 -5.07
C GLU A 70 1.94 20.16 -4.35
N TYR A 71 1.98 20.15 -3.02
CA TYR A 71 1.30 21.16 -2.22
C TYR A 71 2.01 21.38 -0.89
N THR A 72 2.21 22.65 -0.54
CA THR A 72 2.62 23.08 0.79
C THR A 72 1.78 24.29 1.19
N ALA A 73 1.22 24.27 2.39
CA ALA A 73 0.34 25.36 2.83
C ALA A 73 1.10 26.68 2.95
N GLN A 74 0.47 27.79 2.58
CA GLN A 74 1.07 29.13 2.63
C GLN A 74 1.62 29.51 4.00
N LYS A 75 0.97 29.05 5.09
CA LYS A 75 1.45 29.28 6.46
C LYS A 75 2.79 28.57 6.76
N VAL A 76 3.06 27.45 6.09
CA VAL A 76 4.33 26.71 6.18
C VAL A 76 5.37 27.40 5.32
N LEU A 77 5.02 27.79 4.08
CA LEU A 77 5.92 28.50 3.16
C LEU A 77 6.43 29.85 3.68
N LYS A 78 5.71 30.47 4.62
CA LYS A 78 6.17 31.67 5.35
C LYS A 78 7.30 31.39 6.35
N ASN A 79 7.76 30.13 6.42
CA ASN A 79 8.84 29.65 7.27
C ASN A 79 8.75 30.11 8.74
N PRO A 80 7.64 29.81 9.44
CA PRO A 80 7.54 30.08 10.88
C PRO A 80 8.54 29.21 11.66
N PRO A 81 8.87 29.55 12.93
CA PRO A 81 9.92 28.86 13.69
C PRO A 81 9.75 27.35 13.92
N TRP A 82 8.58 26.79 13.62
CA TRP A 82 8.25 25.36 13.74
C TRP A 82 8.30 24.61 12.40
N ALA A 83 8.50 25.32 11.29
CA ALA A 83 8.61 24.74 9.95
C ALA A 83 10.08 24.70 9.52
N ASP A 84 10.43 23.68 8.76
CA ASP A 84 11.74 23.61 8.10
C ASP A 84 11.80 24.57 6.91
N ASP A 85 13.02 24.98 6.54
CA ASP A 85 13.26 25.79 5.34
C ASP A 85 13.04 24.92 4.08
N VAL A 86 12.54 25.54 3.02
CA VAL A 86 12.32 24.86 1.74
C VAL A 86 13.63 24.59 0.99
N ASN A 87 14.73 25.25 1.39
CA ASN A 87 16.03 25.17 0.69
C ASN A 87 17.13 24.40 1.45
N THR A 88 16.81 23.74 2.56
CA THR A 88 17.76 22.87 3.31
C THR A 88 17.76 21.45 2.79
#